data_AF-A0A4V3I0I2-F1
#
_entry.id   AF-A0A4V3I0I2-F1
#
_cell.length_a   1.000
_cell.length_b   1.000
_cell.length_c   1.000
_cell.angle_alpha   90.00
_cell.angle_beta   90.00
_cell.angle_gamma   90.00
#
_symmetry.space_group_name_H-M   'P 1'
#
loop_
_entity.id
_entity.type
_entity.pdbx_description
1 polymer ?
#
loop_
_entity_poly.entity_id
_entity_poly.type
_entity_poly.pdbx_seq_one_letter_code
_entity_poly.pdbx_strand_id
1 'polypeptide(L)'
;MKIHDVRITTTDLPGAARFYNETLELPVQLDHKGATVHIGDSTLTLIPGPAYHGAHHIAFTIPAGSLSAAKEWLSQRITLQTDGQWHDEFDCAPHWQARSIYFTGPDHAVLELIERNILDNHIDHSFGAGDIRSLSEVGFGVSDVLETQRRMHDTLGLLPFGEPAPGFGPVGDHDGLFILVPSDVTWRPENRIPPPATPAVVTADVPTALKIGQYYLIQPQ
;
A
#
# COMPACT_ATOMS: atom_id res chain seq x y z
N MET A 1 -1.33 -10.87 -9.65
CA MET A 1 -2.56 -10.69 -8.85
C MET A 1 -2.77 -9.21 -8.72
N LYS A 2 -3.82 -8.64 -9.29
CA LYS A 2 -4.07 -7.20 -9.18
C LYS A 2 -4.95 -6.88 -7.98
N ILE A 3 -4.68 -5.74 -7.36
CA ILE A 3 -5.52 -5.14 -6.31
C ILE A 3 -6.37 -4.05 -6.95
N HIS A 4 -7.69 -4.24 -6.96
CA HIS A 4 -8.64 -3.36 -7.64
C HIS A 4 -9.17 -2.26 -6.73
N ASP A 5 -9.48 -2.59 -5.47
CA ASP A 5 -9.95 -1.61 -4.49
C ASP A 5 -9.42 -1.95 -3.10
N VAL A 6 -9.07 -0.91 -2.35
CA VAL A 6 -8.82 -1.02 -0.91
C VAL A 6 -9.78 -0.08 -0.21
N ARG A 7 -10.60 -0.62 0.68
CA ARG A 7 -11.52 0.15 1.51
C ARG A 7 -11.01 0.23 2.94
N ILE A 8 -10.75 1.43 3.42
CA ILE A 8 -10.23 1.70 4.77
C ILE A 8 -11.05 2.77 5.50
N THR A 9 -10.88 2.82 6.81
CA THR A 9 -11.48 3.85 7.65
C THR A 9 -10.58 5.08 7.69
N THR A 10 -11.17 6.27 7.77
CA THR A 10 -10.46 7.53 8.03
C THR A 10 -11.13 8.35 9.12
N THR A 11 -10.35 9.07 9.93
CA THR A 11 -10.88 9.90 11.03
C THR A 11 -11.28 11.31 10.59
N ASP A 12 -10.70 11.79 9.48
CA ASP A 12 -11.00 13.08 8.86
C ASP A 12 -11.18 12.91 7.35
N LEU A 13 -12.39 12.55 6.93
CA LEU A 13 -12.69 12.27 5.53
C LEU A 13 -12.42 13.48 4.60
N PRO A 14 -12.86 14.72 4.90
CA PRO A 14 -12.51 15.88 4.09
C PRO A 14 -11.01 16.15 4.03
N GLY A 15 -10.29 15.99 5.15
CA GLY A 15 -8.83 16.14 5.20
C GLY A 15 -8.11 15.10 4.34
N ALA A 16 -8.53 13.83 4.43
CA ALA A 16 -7.97 12.75 3.64
C ALA A 16 -8.25 12.94 2.13
N ALA A 17 -9.48 13.29 1.76
CA ALA A 17 -9.83 13.58 0.37
C ALA A 17 -8.99 14.74 -0.20
N ARG A 18 -8.78 15.79 0.58
CA ARG A 18 -7.92 16.92 0.22
C ARG A 18 -6.48 16.50 0.03
N PHE A 19 -5.93 15.67 0.92
CA PHE A 19 -4.57 15.16 0.78
C PHE A 19 -4.38 14.43 -0.56
N TYR A 20 -5.24 13.47 -0.88
CA TYR A 20 -5.10 12.73 -2.13
C TYR A 20 -5.30 13.62 -3.36
N ASN A 21 -6.21 14.59 -3.30
CA ASN A 21 -6.50 15.47 -4.43
C ASN A 21 -5.51 16.63 -4.63
N GLU A 22 -5.10 17.30 -3.55
CA GLU A 22 -4.26 18.50 -3.62
C GLU A 22 -2.77 18.16 -3.43
N THR A 23 -2.42 17.17 -2.60
CA THR A 23 -1.01 16.79 -2.38
C THR A 23 -0.55 15.77 -3.40
N LEU A 24 -1.33 14.73 -3.70
CA LEU A 24 -0.96 13.72 -4.69
C LEU A 24 -1.51 13.99 -6.09
N GLU A 25 -2.32 15.05 -6.25
CA GLU A 25 -2.94 15.42 -7.54
C GLU A 25 -3.79 14.29 -8.16
N LEU A 26 -4.25 13.34 -7.33
CA LEU A 26 -5.07 12.21 -7.77
C LEU A 26 -6.55 12.62 -7.91
N PRO A 27 -7.30 12.04 -8.85
CA PRO A 27 -8.74 12.27 -8.94
C PRO A 27 -9.45 11.70 -7.70
N VAL A 28 -10.26 12.53 -7.04
CA VAL A 28 -11.05 12.13 -5.88
C VAL A 28 -12.52 12.44 -6.10
N GLN A 29 -13.37 11.45 -5.84
CA GLN A 29 -14.82 11.61 -5.74
C GLN A 29 -15.20 11.60 -4.27
N LEU A 30 -15.66 12.73 -3.74
CA LEU A 30 -16.07 12.88 -2.35
C LEU A 30 -17.58 13.02 -2.25
N ASP A 31 -18.21 12.23 -1.39
CA ASP A 31 -19.61 12.40 -0.99
C ASP A 31 -19.79 12.31 0.54
N HIS A 32 -21.04 12.28 0.99
CA HIS A 32 -21.39 12.24 2.42
C HIS A 32 -21.15 10.87 3.09
N LYS A 33 -20.93 9.81 2.31
CA LYS A 33 -20.71 8.43 2.77
C LYS A 33 -19.26 8.02 2.72
N GLY A 34 -18.45 8.65 1.88
CA GLY A 34 -17.04 8.34 1.74
C GLY A 34 -16.36 9.14 0.64
N ALA A 35 -15.11 8.77 0.36
CA ALA A 35 -14.34 9.29 -0.76
C ALA A 35 -13.71 8.13 -1.54
N THR A 36 -13.67 8.24 -2.85
CA THR A 36 -12.99 7.29 -3.73
C THR A 36 -11.86 8.03 -4.44
N VAL A 37 -10.63 7.61 -4.15
CA VAL A 37 -9.42 8.07 -4.83
C VAL A 37 -9.17 7.12 -6.00
N HIS A 38 -8.98 7.67 -7.20
CA HIS A 38 -8.63 6.90 -8.40
C HIS A 38 -7.11 6.86 -8.56
N ILE A 39 -6.54 5.67 -8.64
CA ILE A 39 -5.10 5.41 -8.70
C ILE A 39 -4.86 4.53 -9.93
N GLY A 40 -4.67 5.19 -11.08
CA GLY A 40 -4.62 4.53 -12.39
C GLY A 40 -5.76 3.52 -12.58
N ASP A 41 -5.42 2.23 -12.60
CA ASP A 41 -6.37 1.12 -12.83
C ASP A 41 -7.10 0.63 -11.56
N SER A 42 -6.86 1.24 -10.40
CA SER A 42 -7.38 0.81 -9.10
C SER A 42 -7.97 1.96 -8.28
N THR A 43 -8.65 1.66 -7.18
CA THR A 43 -9.25 2.66 -6.30
C THR A 43 -8.88 2.48 -4.83
N LEU A 44 -8.83 3.59 -4.09
CA LEU A 44 -8.80 3.60 -2.63
C LEU A 44 -10.10 4.23 -2.12
N THR A 45 -10.92 3.43 -1.44
CA THR A 45 -12.18 3.86 -0.84
C THR A 45 -11.98 4.22 0.64
N LEU A 46 -12.22 5.48 0.98
CA LEU A 46 -12.14 6.02 2.34
C LEU A 46 -13.55 6.12 2.93
N ILE A 47 -13.77 5.51 4.09
CA ILE A 47 -15.03 5.57 4.82
C ILE A 47 -14.80 6.31 6.15
N PRO A 48 -15.65 7.29 6.52
CA PRO A 48 -15.50 7.97 7.80
C PRO A 48 -15.76 7.00 8.94
N GLY A 49 -14.94 7.06 9.98
CA GLY A 49 -15.12 6.23 11.18
C GLY A 49 -14.40 6.78 12.40
N PRO A 50 -14.47 6.05 13.54
CA PRO A 50 -13.86 6.50 14.78
C PRO A 50 -12.34 6.48 14.69
N ALA A 51 -11.70 7.20 15.62
CA ALA A 51 -10.26 7.11 15.82
C ALA A 51 -9.84 5.67 16.15
N TYR A 52 -8.72 5.25 15.58
CA TYR A 52 -8.12 3.93 15.78
C TYR A 52 -6.62 4.05 16.07
N HIS A 53 -6.04 2.99 16.61
CA HIS A 53 -4.60 2.89 16.83
C HIS A 53 -3.92 2.18 15.66
N GLY A 54 -2.72 2.64 15.31
CA GLY A 54 -1.92 2.14 14.20
C GLY A 54 -2.19 2.88 12.89
N ALA A 55 -1.51 2.48 11.82
CA ALA A 55 -1.60 3.10 10.52
C ALA A 55 -1.68 2.06 9.41
N HIS A 56 -2.45 2.36 8.36
CA HIS A 56 -2.44 1.56 7.14
C HIS A 56 -1.09 1.71 6.42
N HIS A 57 -0.65 0.67 5.75
CA HIS A 57 0.44 0.73 4.78
C HIS A 57 -0.13 0.44 3.39
N ILE A 58 0.10 1.34 2.44
CA ILE A 58 -0.40 1.26 1.08
C ILE A 58 0.69 1.76 0.13
N ALA A 59 1.07 0.93 -0.84
CA ALA A 59 2.02 1.31 -1.87
C ALA A 59 1.33 1.51 -3.22
N PHE A 60 1.87 2.42 -4.04
CA PHE A 60 1.43 2.70 -5.39
C PHE A 60 2.51 2.37 -6.40
N THR A 61 2.17 1.60 -7.43
CA THR A 61 3.07 1.27 -8.53
C THR A 61 3.33 2.52 -9.36
N ILE A 62 4.60 2.82 -9.60
CA ILE A 62 5.05 3.82 -10.58
C ILE A 62 5.82 3.13 -11.73
N PRO A 63 6.04 3.82 -12.87
CA PRO A 63 6.82 3.29 -13.98
C PRO A 63 8.23 2.83 -13.57
N ALA A 64 8.71 1.75 -14.17
CA ALA A 64 10.08 1.30 -14.02
C ALA A 64 11.05 2.40 -14.50
N GLY A 65 12.09 2.65 -13.70
CA GLY A 65 13.11 3.67 -13.98
C GLY A 65 12.68 5.10 -13.66
N SER A 66 11.50 5.33 -13.09
CA SER A 66 11.01 6.67 -12.77
C SER A 66 11.18 7.09 -11.31
N LEU A 67 11.73 6.25 -10.41
CA LEU A 67 11.79 6.58 -8.97
C LEU A 67 12.46 7.93 -8.68
N SER A 68 13.57 8.24 -9.34
CA SER A 68 14.27 9.52 -9.11
C SER A 68 13.40 10.72 -9.52
N ALA A 69 12.71 10.64 -10.66
CA ALA A 69 11.77 11.69 -11.09
C ALA A 69 10.53 11.77 -10.18
N ALA A 70 10.01 10.62 -9.73
CA ALA A 70 8.90 10.54 -8.78
C ALA A 70 9.28 11.14 -7.43
N LYS A 71 10.50 10.92 -6.97
CA LYS A 71 11.06 11.52 -5.76
C LYS A 71 11.14 13.04 -5.88
N GLU A 72 11.70 13.56 -6.98
CA GLU A 72 11.76 15.00 -7.23
C GLU A 72 10.36 15.63 -7.24
N TRP A 73 9.40 14.99 -7.91
CA TRP A 73 8.00 15.41 -7.93
C TRP A 73 7.39 15.40 -6.53
N LEU A 74 7.53 14.32 -5.78
CA LEU A 74 6.89 14.15 -4.48
C LEU A 74 7.50 15.07 -3.40
N SER A 75 8.82 15.28 -3.44
CA SER A 75 9.56 16.09 -2.43
C SER A 75 9.21 17.57 -2.47
N GLN A 76 8.65 18.07 -3.58
CA GLN A 76 8.13 19.44 -3.68
C GLN A 76 6.80 19.63 -2.92
N ARG A 77 6.15 18.52 -2.56
CA ARG A 77 4.77 18.47 -2.05
C ARG A 77 4.70 17.95 -0.62
N ILE A 78 5.59 17.01 -0.26
CA ILE A 78 5.62 16.40 1.07
C ILE A 78 7.02 15.97 1.47
N THR A 79 7.30 15.97 2.78
CA THR A 79 8.52 15.40 3.35
C THR A 79 8.50 13.88 3.24
N LEU A 80 9.58 13.31 2.70
CA LEU A 80 9.77 11.87 2.65
C LEU A 80 10.19 11.32 4.01
N GLN A 81 9.77 10.09 4.30
CA GLN A 81 10.20 9.35 5.48
C GLN A 81 11.64 8.84 5.29
N THR A 82 12.35 8.65 6.41
CA THR A 82 13.75 8.19 6.40
C THR A 82 14.01 7.05 7.39
N ASP A 83 15.14 6.35 7.25
CA ASP A 83 15.58 5.26 8.13
C ASP A 83 16.32 5.70 9.41
N GLY A 84 16.22 6.99 9.78
CA GLY A 84 16.97 7.56 10.89
C GLY A 84 18.46 7.83 10.58
N GLN A 85 18.95 7.43 9.41
CA GLN A 85 20.23 7.84 8.84
C GLN A 85 20.07 8.86 7.71
N TRP A 86 18.84 9.39 7.54
CA TRP A 86 18.45 10.33 6.50
C TRP A 86 18.44 9.75 5.08
N HIS A 87 18.46 8.43 4.92
CA HIS A 87 18.17 7.80 3.63
C HIS A 87 16.65 7.80 3.41
N ASP A 88 16.22 8.26 2.24
CA ASP A 88 14.82 8.38 1.82
C ASP A 88 14.49 7.52 0.58
N GLU A 89 15.49 6.83 0.02
CA GLU A 89 15.37 5.84 -1.05
C GLU A 89 15.76 4.45 -0.52
N PHE A 90 14.95 3.46 -0.87
CA PHE A 90 15.09 2.11 -0.35
C PHE A 90 15.13 1.10 -1.48
N ASP A 91 16.23 0.36 -1.57
CA ASP A 91 16.31 -0.81 -2.45
C ASP A 91 15.71 -2.04 -1.75
N CYS A 92 14.87 -2.79 -2.46
CA CYS A 92 14.39 -4.07 -1.98
C CYS A 92 15.44 -5.18 -2.21
N ALA A 93 15.24 -6.35 -1.61
CA ALA A 93 16.08 -7.51 -1.87
C ALA A 93 16.08 -7.83 -3.39
N PRO A 94 17.17 -8.36 -3.98
CA PRO A 94 17.32 -8.46 -5.44
C PRO A 94 16.17 -9.14 -6.19
N HIS A 95 15.52 -10.13 -5.58
CA HIS A 95 14.38 -10.85 -6.17
C HIS A 95 13.11 -9.99 -6.32
N TRP A 96 13.00 -8.88 -5.57
CA TRP A 96 11.91 -7.93 -5.70
C TRP A 96 12.05 -7.07 -6.95
N GLN A 97 13.28 -6.84 -7.40
CA GLN A 97 13.62 -5.91 -8.48
C GLN A 97 12.89 -4.57 -8.31
N ALA A 98 12.88 -4.04 -7.09
CA ALA A 98 12.06 -2.90 -6.73
C ALA A 98 12.84 -1.87 -5.92
N ARG A 99 12.41 -0.62 -6.05
CA ARG A 99 12.92 0.52 -5.29
C ARG A 99 11.77 1.41 -4.87
N SER A 100 11.93 2.02 -3.70
CA SER A 100 10.83 2.66 -3.01
C SER A 100 11.21 3.97 -2.35
N ILE A 101 10.23 4.87 -2.26
CA ILE A 101 10.24 6.06 -1.41
C ILE A 101 8.95 6.08 -0.58
N TYR A 102 9.05 6.57 0.66
CA TYR A 102 7.94 6.53 1.62
C TYR A 102 7.57 7.93 2.08
N PHE A 103 6.30 8.14 2.42
CA PHE A 103 5.77 9.40 2.92
C PHE A 103 4.54 9.17 3.79
N THR A 104 4.24 10.12 4.67
CA THR A 104 3.12 10.00 5.61
C THR A 104 1.83 10.55 5.00
N GLY A 105 0.80 9.72 4.90
CA GLY A 105 -0.54 10.09 4.48
C GLY A 105 -1.51 10.41 5.62
N PRO A 106 -2.82 10.52 5.30
CA PRO A 106 -3.89 10.71 6.28
C PRO A 106 -3.89 9.61 7.34
N ASP A 107 -4.29 9.95 8.56
CA ASP A 107 -4.32 9.01 9.69
C ASP A 107 -2.97 8.29 9.92
N HIS A 108 -1.86 8.99 9.66
CA HIS A 108 -0.50 8.50 9.74
C HIS A 108 -0.19 7.31 8.81
N ALA A 109 -0.99 7.08 7.77
CA ALA A 109 -0.76 6.02 6.79
C ALA A 109 0.69 6.08 6.26
N VAL A 110 1.34 4.93 6.20
CA VAL A 110 2.67 4.79 5.58
C VAL A 110 2.44 4.52 4.11
N LEU A 111 2.52 5.58 3.31
CA LEU A 111 2.35 5.51 1.86
C LEU A 111 3.70 5.33 1.18
N GLU A 112 3.68 4.64 0.05
CA GLU A 112 4.87 4.28 -0.70
C GLU A 112 4.65 4.51 -2.20
N LEU A 113 5.65 5.08 -2.88
CA LEU A 113 5.78 4.93 -4.33
C LEU A 113 6.85 3.89 -4.58
N ILE A 114 6.50 2.85 -5.34
CA ILE A 114 7.36 1.71 -5.63
C ILE A 114 7.47 1.51 -7.14
N GLU A 115 8.69 1.52 -7.66
CA GLU A 115 8.99 1.04 -9.02
C GLU A 115 9.36 -0.44 -8.96
N ARG A 116 8.98 -1.21 -9.98
CA ARG A 116 9.38 -2.60 -10.15
C ARG A 116 9.99 -2.78 -11.54
N ASN A 117 11.29 -3.04 -11.61
CA ASN A 117 12.06 -3.09 -12.86
C ASN A 117 11.62 -4.22 -13.80
N ILE A 118 10.89 -5.23 -13.29
CA ILE A 118 10.36 -6.33 -14.09
C ILE A 118 9.12 -5.93 -14.90
N LEU A 119 8.45 -4.83 -14.55
CA LEU A 119 7.26 -4.36 -15.25
C LEU A 119 7.67 -3.59 -16.50
N ASP A 120 7.10 -3.96 -17.63
CA ASP A 120 7.30 -3.25 -18.91
C ASP A 120 6.33 -2.06 -19.02
N ASN A 121 6.57 -1.02 -18.21
CA ASN A 121 5.67 0.13 -18.07
C ASN A 121 6.41 1.49 -18.10
N HIS A 122 7.61 1.52 -18.69
CA HIS A 122 8.47 2.69 -18.79
C HIS A 122 7.77 3.88 -19.48
N ILE A 123 8.21 5.09 -19.15
CA ILE A 123 7.74 6.35 -19.73
C ILE A 123 8.91 7.11 -20.36
N ASP A 124 8.62 7.90 -21.40
CA ASP A 124 9.58 8.78 -22.09
C ASP A 124 9.29 10.28 -21.86
N HIS A 125 8.36 10.58 -20.96
CA HIS A 125 8.00 11.92 -20.51
C HIS A 125 8.32 12.15 -19.03
N SER A 126 8.19 13.39 -18.56
CA SER A 126 8.40 13.75 -17.15
C SER A 126 7.30 13.17 -16.27
N PHE A 127 7.70 12.52 -15.17
CA PHE A 127 6.78 11.94 -14.19
C PHE A 127 5.78 12.97 -13.62
N GLY A 128 4.52 12.58 -13.51
CA GLY A 128 3.48 13.29 -12.77
C GLY A 128 2.42 12.36 -12.17
N ALA A 129 1.40 12.91 -11.53
CA ALA A 129 0.36 12.12 -10.86
C ALA A 129 -0.35 11.11 -11.77
N GLY A 130 -0.50 11.44 -13.06
CA GLY A 130 -1.08 10.54 -14.07
C GLY A 130 -0.25 9.28 -14.36
N ASP A 131 1.00 9.23 -13.90
CA ASP A 131 1.88 8.08 -14.06
C ASP A 131 1.77 7.08 -12.90
N ILE A 132 1.09 7.43 -11.80
CA ILE A 132 0.80 6.50 -10.71
C ILE A 132 -0.22 5.46 -11.21
N ARG A 133 0.18 4.19 -11.29
CA ARG A 133 -0.50 3.15 -12.08
C ARG A 133 -1.58 2.38 -11.35
N SER A 134 -1.31 1.98 -10.11
CA SER A 134 -2.22 1.13 -9.35
C SER A 134 -1.78 1.05 -7.89
N LEU A 135 -2.64 0.49 -7.05
CA LEU A 135 -2.25 -0.13 -5.80
C LEU A 135 -1.25 -1.26 -6.08
N SER A 136 -0.12 -1.24 -5.38
CA SER A 136 0.95 -2.23 -5.45
C SER A 136 0.94 -3.14 -4.24
N GLU A 137 0.82 -2.55 -3.05
CA GLU A 137 0.95 -3.28 -1.79
C GLU A 137 -0.08 -2.82 -0.77
N VAL A 138 -0.56 -3.76 0.06
CA VAL A 138 -1.40 -3.47 1.23
C VAL A 138 -0.86 -4.23 2.43
N GLY A 139 -0.57 -3.49 3.50
CA GLY A 139 -0.06 -4.06 4.74
C GLY A 139 -1.14 -4.64 5.66
N PHE A 140 -0.91 -5.85 6.17
CA PHE A 140 -1.74 -6.48 7.21
C PHE A 140 -0.89 -6.81 8.45
N GLY A 141 -1.32 -6.30 9.61
CA GLY A 141 -0.79 -6.72 10.90
C GLY A 141 -1.49 -7.98 11.40
N VAL A 142 -0.79 -9.10 11.46
CA VAL A 142 -1.35 -10.41 11.80
C VAL A 142 -0.70 -11.01 13.04
N SER A 143 -1.41 -11.88 13.75
CA SER A 143 -0.88 -12.54 14.95
C SER A 143 0.17 -13.60 14.63
N ASP A 144 0.04 -14.26 13.47
CA ASP A 144 0.98 -15.26 12.97
C ASP A 144 1.10 -15.14 11.45
N VAL A 145 2.29 -14.70 11.00
CA VAL A 145 2.59 -14.48 9.59
C VAL A 145 2.58 -15.79 8.80
N LEU A 146 3.25 -16.83 9.29
CA LEU A 146 3.41 -18.09 8.57
C LEU A 146 2.08 -18.84 8.46
N GLU A 147 1.28 -18.84 9.52
CA GLU A 147 -0.08 -19.37 9.48
C GLU A 147 -0.93 -18.61 8.48
N THR A 148 -0.86 -17.28 8.47
CA THR A 148 -1.63 -16.46 7.53
C THR A 148 -1.23 -16.73 6.08
N GLN A 149 0.07 -16.82 5.78
CA GLN A 149 0.56 -17.17 4.43
C GLN A 149 0.01 -18.54 3.98
N ARG A 150 0.07 -19.54 4.85
CA ARG A 150 -0.49 -20.87 4.56
C ARG A 150 -1.99 -20.82 4.29
N ARG A 151 -2.75 -20.02 5.05
CA ARG A 151 -4.20 -19.83 4.81
C ARG A 151 -4.48 -19.14 3.48
N MET A 152 -3.69 -18.13 3.12
CA MET A 152 -3.79 -17.46 1.81
C MET A 152 -3.49 -18.43 0.67
N HIS A 153 -2.45 -19.25 0.81
CA HIS A 153 -2.13 -20.30 -0.14
C HIS A 153 -3.30 -21.29 -0.29
N ASP A 154 -3.75 -21.89 0.81
CA ASP A 154 -4.76 -22.96 0.77
C ASP A 154 -6.13 -22.48 0.30
N THR A 155 -6.47 -21.21 0.55
CA THR A 155 -7.80 -20.65 0.22
C THR A 155 -7.82 -19.88 -1.09
N LEU A 156 -6.76 -19.12 -1.39
CA LEU A 156 -6.69 -18.18 -2.51
C LEU A 156 -5.73 -18.63 -3.60
N GLY A 157 -4.90 -19.66 -3.37
CA GLY A 157 -3.86 -20.09 -4.29
C GLY A 157 -2.68 -19.13 -4.41
N LEU A 158 -2.57 -18.15 -3.51
CA LEU A 158 -1.49 -17.16 -3.55
C LEU A 158 -0.21 -17.71 -2.91
N LEU A 159 0.92 -17.46 -3.57
CA LEU A 159 2.23 -17.93 -3.11
C LEU A 159 2.93 -16.86 -2.26
N PRO A 160 3.74 -17.26 -1.26
CA PRO A 160 4.73 -16.38 -0.66
C PRO A 160 5.63 -15.75 -1.71
N PHE A 161 5.87 -14.44 -1.58
CA PHE A 161 6.79 -13.72 -2.45
C PHE A 161 8.21 -13.73 -1.87
N GLY A 162 8.95 -14.81 -2.16
CA GLY A 162 10.24 -15.09 -1.53
C GLY A 162 10.13 -16.09 -0.38
N GLU A 163 11.20 -16.22 0.40
CA GLU A 163 11.28 -17.21 1.48
C GLU A 163 10.35 -16.82 2.66
N PRO A 164 9.44 -17.72 3.10
CA PRO A 164 8.57 -17.47 4.25
C PRO A 164 9.36 -17.17 5.53
N ALA A 165 9.00 -16.09 6.22
CA ALA A 165 9.61 -15.70 7.49
C ALA A 165 8.55 -15.20 8.49
N PRO A 166 8.73 -15.45 9.80
CA PRO A 166 7.74 -15.08 10.81
C PRO A 166 7.61 -13.56 11.02
N GLY A 167 8.65 -12.79 10.69
CA GLY A 167 8.67 -11.33 10.91
C GLY A 167 8.21 -10.49 9.71
N PHE A 168 8.15 -11.08 8.51
CA PHE A 168 7.79 -10.39 7.28
C PHE A 168 7.42 -11.42 6.20
N GLY A 169 6.17 -11.42 5.76
CA GLY A 169 5.61 -12.45 4.88
C GLY A 169 4.83 -11.85 3.72
N PRO A 170 5.50 -11.34 2.67
CA PRO A 170 4.84 -10.87 1.46
C PRO A 170 4.14 -12.05 0.75
N VAL A 171 2.97 -11.82 0.16
CA VAL A 171 2.17 -12.82 -0.57
C VAL A 171 1.59 -12.20 -1.84
N GLY A 172 1.74 -12.88 -2.97
CA GLY A 172 1.28 -12.40 -4.28
C GLY A 172 2.39 -12.41 -5.32
N ASP A 173 2.40 -11.42 -6.20
CA ASP A 173 3.38 -11.26 -7.26
C ASP A 173 3.66 -9.77 -7.55
N HIS A 174 4.43 -9.48 -8.60
CA HIS A 174 4.83 -8.11 -8.93
C HIS A 174 3.67 -7.18 -9.31
N ASP A 175 2.48 -7.69 -9.64
CA ASP A 175 1.31 -6.86 -9.92
C ASP A 175 0.55 -6.46 -8.63
N GLY A 176 0.78 -7.16 -7.52
CA GLY A 176 0.10 -6.91 -6.26
C GLY A 176 0.58 -7.81 -5.13
N LEU A 177 0.91 -7.21 -3.98
CA LEU A 177 1.35 -7.91 -2.78
C LEU A 177 0.49 -7.58 -1.56
N PHE A 178 0.23 -8.60 -0.75
CA PHE A 178 -0.16 -8.41 0.64
C PHE A 178 1.08 -8.51 1.52
N ILE A 179 1.34 -7.47 2.32
CA ILE A 179 2.52 -7.38 3.17
C ILE A 179 2.14 -7.76 4.60
N LEU A 180 2.47 -8.99 4.99
CA LEU A 180 2.16 -9.50 6.33
C LEU A 180 3.29 -9.19 7.30
N VAL A 181 2.95 -8.57 8.43
CA VAL A 181 3.87 -8.34 9.55
C VAL A 181 3.19 -8.71 10.87
N PRO A 182 3.94 -9.04 11.94
CA PRO A 182 3.35 -9.20 13.27
C PRO A 182 2.57 -7.94 13.71
N SER A 183 1.43 -8.10 14.37
CA SER A 183 0.59 -6.95 14.78
C SER A 183 1.27 -5.99 15.77
N ASP A 184 2.36 -6.40 16.42
CA ASP A 184 3.12 -5.65 17.41
C ASP A 184 4.40 -5.00 16.87
N VAL A 185 4.76 -5.23 15.60
CA VAL A 185 5.86 -4.50 14.95
C VAL A 185 5.39 -3.17 14.38
N THR A 186 6.33 -2.27 14.13
CA THR A 186 6.07 -1.00 13.48
C THR A 186 6.43 -1.02 12.00
N TRP A 187 5.74 -0.22 11.21
CA TRP A 187 6.03 -0.08 9.79
C TRP A 187 7.39 0.57 9.57
N ARG A 188 8.19 -0.03 8.69
CA ARG A 188 9.35 0.62 8.06
C ARG A 188 8.88 1.78 7.17
N PRO A 189 9.73 2.76 6.86
CA PRO A 189 11.14 2.89 7.28
C PRO A 189 11.36 3.53 8.66
N GLU A 190 10.42 4.35 9.16
CA GLU A 190 10.63 5.08 10.42
C GLU A 190 10.41 4.23 11.68
N ASN A 191 9.75 3.06 11.57
CA ASN A 191 9.48 2.15 12.68
C ASN A 191 8.72 2.81 13.85
N ARG A 192 7.77 3.70 13.54
CA ARG A 192 7.04 4.51 14.54
C ARG A 192 5.68 3.99 14.96
N ILE A 193 4.93 3.44 14.02
CA ILE A 193 3.50 3.15 14.21
C ILE A 193 3.22 1.72 13.74
N PRO A 194 2.47 0.92 14.51
CA PRO A 194 2.14 -0.44 14.12
C PRO A 194 1.01 -0.49 13.09
N PRO A 195 0.74 -1.66 12.51
CA PRO A 195 -0.46 -1.91 11.72
C PRO A 195 -1.74 -1.50 12.45
N PRO A 196 -2.80 -1.13 11.70
CA PRO A 196 -3.98 -0.55 12.31
C PRO A 196 -4.89 -1.65 12.87
N ALA A 197 -5.47 -1.38 14.03
CA ALA A 197 -6.51 -2.20 14.63
C ALA A 197 -7.91 -1.77 14.14
N THR A 198 -8.10 -1.71 12.82
CA THR A 198 -9.34 -1.23 12.19
C THR A 198 -9.65 -1.99 10.91
N PRO A 199 -10.93 -2.16 10.51
CA PRO A 199 -11.27 -2.93 9.34
C PRO A 199 -10.67 -2.38 8.03
N ALA A 200 -10.18 -3.29 7.19
CA ALA A 200 -9.86 -3.01 5.80
C ALA A 200 -10.42 -4.13 4.90
N VAL A 201 -11.03 -3.74 3.79
CA VAL A 201 -11.55 -4.67 2.77
C VAL A 201 -10.73 -4.48 1.51
N VAL A 202 -10.17 -5.57 0.98
CA VAL A 202 -9.38 -5.56 -0.24
C VAL A 202 -10.08 -6.37 -1.31
N THR A 203 -10.32 -5.76 -2.45
CA THR A 203 -10.88 -6.38 -3.65
C THR A 203 -9.73 -6.67 -4.60
N ALA A 204 -9.51 -7.93 -4.96
CA ALA A 204 -8.35 -8.36 -5.75
C ALA A 204 -8.67 -9.54 -6.66
N ASP A 205 -7.74 -9.90 -7.56
CA ASP A 205 -7.79 -11.09 -8.39
C ASP A 205 -7.60 -12.37 -7.55
N VAL A 206 -8.65 -12.77 -6.83
CA VAL A 206 -8.66 -13.96 -5.98
C VAL A 206 -9.89 -14.82 -6.25
N PRO A 207 -9.84 -16.15 -6.04
CA PRO A 207 -10.94 -17.03 -6.41
C PRO A 207 -12.13 -16.97 -5.44
N THR A 208 -11.93 -16.49 -4.22
CA THR A 208 -12.94 -16.47 -3.17
C THR A 208 -12.57 -15.46 -2.08
N ALA A 209 -13.49 -15.21 -1.16
CA ALA A 209 -13.25 -14.33 -0.02
C ALA A 209 -12.47 -15.04 1.09
N LEU A 210 -11.57 -14.32 1.76
CA LEU A 210 -10.82 -14.77 2.93
C LEU A 210 -10.81 -13.69 4.00
N LYS A 211 -11.27 -14.06 5.20
CA LYS A 211 -11.13 -13.23 6.41
C LYS A 211 -9.82 -13.55 7.13
N ILE A 212 -9.08 -12.52 7.50
CA ILE A 212 -7.82 -12.61 8.24
C ILE A 212 -7.96 -11.83 9.54
N GLY A 213 -7.86 -12.54 10.66
CA GLY A 213 -8.13 -11.98 11.97
C GLY A 213 -9.53 -11.37 12.05
N GLN A 214 -9.64 -10.25 12.77
CA GLN A 214 -10.89 -9.52 12.96
C GLN A 214 -11.04 -8.32 12.01
N TYR A 215 -9.95 -7.89 11.37
CA TYR A 215 -9.90 -6.60 10.67
C TYR A 215 -9.90 -6.74 9.15
N TYR A 216 -9.31 -7.80 8.59
CA TYR A 216 -9.05 -7.84 7.16
C TYR A 216 -9.99 -8.81 6.44
N LEU A 217 -10.55 -8.34 5.34
CA LEU A 217 -11.30 -9.16 4.38
C LEU A 217 -10.68 -8.97 3.00
N ILE A 218 -10.26 -10.07 2.38
CA ILE A 218 -9.94 -10.11 0.96
C ILE A 218 -11.15 -10.71 0.25
N GLN A 219 -11.54 -10.14 -0.89
CA GLN A 219 -12.68 -10.59 -1.68
C GLN A 219 -12.39 -10.50 -3.19
N PRO A 220 -13.04 -11.33 -4.02
CA PRO A 220 -12.96 -11.22 -5.48
C PRO A 220 -13.57 -9.90 -5.96
N GLN A 221 -13.15 -9.48 -7.16
CA GLN A 221 -13.79 -8.41 -7.92
C GLN A 221 -15.25 -8.72 -8.27
#